data_AF-A0A9W7BCS9-F1
#
_entry.id   AF-A0A9W7BCS9-F1
#
_cell.length_a   1.000
_cell.length_b   1.000
_cell.length_c   1.000
_cell.angle_alpha   90.00
_cell.angle_beta   90.00
_cell.angle_gamma   90.00
#
_symmetry.space_group_name_H-M   'P 1'
#
loop_
_entity.id
_entity.type
_entity.pdbx_description
1 polymer ?
#
loop_
_entity_poly.entity_id
_entity_poly.type
_entity_poly.pdbx_seq_one_letter_code
_entity_poly.pdbx_strand_id
1 'polypeptide(L)'
;MSSSNQSINDLKTFADENQSSPPPAASVAPITKVITTVLADDEIMKMEGASETLFTALKVVLRASQVPETLHSASTLLLLLSSANFDILSSVEGCSCLTNLLYTGRTNLKLLSAFFTDLNGLTTLLHKLTLKQSAILSSKHLKILHLLSSLNPSISSQLPLATLIPVLSSFLLLPNTSPTRSKIIVETLRISYALYAHRSKELASLPSMTIFGVLLVKIIHRNDSALADCVKLCSLQAKEFSGFLLINNCLPILVDFLNRKLTKVIVEKDGNPVVELSAILTVLKKCVDINPIPLKQIVFPPEIDEELVSQDKSPTAPASQKNLHPLDAPKYTLRYLLIKLMTHKDTDVKRIVSELMWSMCGKDEFVNRVGFGNAVWWLSVMGVVKVPGVA
;
A
#
# COMPACT_ATOMS: atom_id res chain seq x y z
N MET A 1 48.38 8.32 2.16
CA MET A 1 47.83 9.25 1.15
C MET A 1 47.87 8.65 -0.27
N SER A 2 48.98 8.11 -0.78
CA SER A 2 49.01 7.50 -2.12
C SER A 2 48.08 6.29 -2.28
N SER A 3 48.01 5.40 -1.28
CA SER A 3 47.12 4.22 -1.29
C SER A 3 45.63 4.54 -1.19
N SER A 4 45.26 5.56 -0.40
CA SER A 4 43.87 6.01 -0.22
C SER A 4 43.30 6.62 -1.50
N ASN A 5 44.09 7.45 -2.20
CA ASN A 5 43.68 8.04 -3.48
C ASN A 5 43.50 6.99 -4.59
N GLN A 6 44.36 5.96 -4.62
CA GLN A 6 44.21 4.82 -5.53
C GLN A 6 42.86 4.12 -5.30
N SER A 7 42.51 3.83 -4.04
CA SER A 7 41.27 3.15 -3.67
C SER A 7 40.02 3.93 -4.07
N ILE A 8 40.04 5.27 -3.96
CA ILE A 8 38.93 6.13 -4.41
C ILE A 8 38.81 6.11 -5.94
N ASN A 9 39.92 6.18 -6.66
CA ASN A 9 39.90 6.15 -8.13
C ASN A 9 39.36 4.82 -8.67
N ASP A 10 39.75 3.70 -8.06
CA ASP A 10 39.24 2.37 -8.42
C ASP A 10 37.70 2.28 -8.21
N LEU A 11 37.17 2.91 -7.16
CA LEU A 11 35.72 2.98 -6.92
C LEU A 11 35.00 3.84 -7.96
N LYS A 12 35.59 4.96 -8.41
CA LYS A 12 35.02 5.81 -9.48
C LYS A 12 34.89 5.04 -10.79
N THR A 13 35.98 4.43 -11.24
CA THR A 13 36.00 3.66 -12.49
C THR A 13 34.95 2.56 -12.49
N PHE A 14 34.83 1.82 -11.39
CA PHE A 14 33.82 0.76 -11.27
C PHE A 14 32.38 1.30 -11.28
N ALA A 15 32.12 2.43 -10.62
CA ALA A 15 30.81 3.05 -10.59
C ALA A 15 30.36 3.51 -11.98
N ASP A 16 31.28 4.07 -12.77
CA ASP A 16 31.01 4.55 -14.13
C ASP A 16 30.72 3.41 -15.10
N GLU A 17 31.44 2.30 -15.00
CA GLU A 17 31.27 1.13 -15.87
C GLU A 17 29.93 0.39 -15.67
N ASN A 18 29.29 0.52 -14.49
CA ASN A 18 28.17 -0.34 -14.07
C ASN A 18 26.85 0.42 -13.83
N GLN A 19 26.65 1.58 -14.45
CA GLN A 19 25.44 2.39 -14.21
C GLN A 19 24.15 1.75 -14.79
N SER A 20 24.24 0.89 -15.82
CA SER A 20 23.10 0.42 -16.62
C SER A 20 22.64 -1.02 -16.37
N SER A 21 23.48 -1.89 -15.81
CA SER A 21 23.14 -3.30 -15.56
C SER A 21 23.79 -3.84 -14.29
N PRO A 22 23.15 -4.78 -13.56
CA PRO A 22 23.73 -5.34 -12.34
C PRO A 22 24.99 -6.16 -12.67
N PRO A 23 26.13 -5.92 -12.00
CA PRO A 23 27.37 -6.63 -12.30
C PRO A 23 27.31 -8.11 -11.89
N PRO A 24 28.02 -9.00 -12.60
CA PRO A 24 28.15 -10.40 -12.20
C PRO A 24 28.84 -10.54 -10.85
N ALA A 25 28.43 -11.51 -10.02
CA ALA A 25 28.94 -11.67 -8.65
C ALA A 25 30.48 -11.73 -8.54
N ALA A 26 31.16 -12.30 -9.55
CA ALA A 26 32.62 -12.41 -9.58
C ALA A 26 33.32 -11.04 -9.70
N SER A 27 32.73 -10.04 -10.36
CA SER A 27 33.34 -8.71 -10.48
C SER A 27 33.15 -7.84 -9.24
N VAL A 28 32.29 -8.27 -8.30
CA VAL A 28 31.92 -7.50 -7.10
C VAL A 28 32.86 -7.76 -5.91
N ALA A 29 33.55 -8.91 -5.88
CA ALA A 29 34.41 -9.31 -4.76
C ALA A 29 35.61 -8.36 -4.51
N PRO A 30 36.35 -7.89 -5.54
CA PRO A 30 37.45 -6.94 -5.34
C PRO A 30 36.95 -5.60 -4.78
N ILE A 31 35.84 -5.08 -5.32
CA ILE A 31 35.24 -3.83 -4.86
C ILE A 31 34.72 -3.95 -3.43
N THR A 32 34.15 -5.08 -3.05
CA THR A 32 33.70 -5.31 -1.67
C THR A 32 34.87 -5.14 -0.70
N LYS A 33 36.04 -5.69 -1.03
CA LYS A 33 37.25 -5.55 -0.20
C LYS A 33 37.70 -4.08 -0.10
N VAL A 34 37.70 -3.35 -1.22
CA VAL A 34 38.03 -1.92 -1.25
C VAL A 34 37.04 -1.12 -0.39
N ILE A 35 35.74 -1.35 -0.55
CA ILE A 35 34.69 -0.73 0.26
C ILE A 35 34.94 -1.00 1.73
N THR A 36 35.09 -2.27 2.15
CA THR A 36 35.30 -2.60 3.58
C THR A 36 36.56 -1.97 4.16
N THR A 37 37.60 -1.79 3.34
CA THR A 37 38.85 -1.13 3.76
C THR A 37 38.62 0.37 3.94
N VAL A 38 37.91 1.01 3.01
CA VAL A 38 37.54 2.43 3.10
C VAL A 38 36.57 2.69 4.27
N LEU A 39 35.62 1.77 4.53
CA LEU A 39 34.70 1.89 5.66
C LEU A 39 35.40 1.80 7.02
N ALA A 40 36.60 1.22 7.09
CA ALA A 40 37.37 1.09 8.31
C ALA A 40 38.26 2.32 8.59
N ASP A 41 38.35 3.27 7.65
CA ASP A 41 39.24 4.43 7.73
C ASP A 41 38.42 5.75 7.80
N ASP A 42 38.26 6.26 9.03
CA ASP A 42 37.53 7.50 9.31
C ASP A 42 38.11 8.74 8.61
N GLU A 43 39.41 8.75 8.29
CA GLU A 43 40.04 9.89 7.63
C GLU A 43 39.67 9.96 6.14
N ILE A 44 39.47 8.81 5.48
CA ILE A 44 39.03 8.77 4.08
C ILE A 44 37.60 9.31 3.96
N MET A 45 36.72 9.02 4.92
CA MET A 45 35.34 9.51 4.94
C MET A 45 35.23 11.03 5.09
N LYS A 46 36.28 11.71 5.56
CA LYS A 46 36.33 13.18 5.67
C LYS A 46 36.79 13.86 4.38
N MET A 47 37.31 13.12 3.39
CA MET A 47 37.76 13.70 2.13
C MET A 47 36.58 14.12 1.26
N GLU A 48 36.63 15.34 0.72
CA GLU A 48 35.58 15.90 -0.13
C GLU A 48 35.35 15.02 -1.38
N GLY A 49 34.09 14.63 -1.63
CA GLY A 49 33.70 13.77 -2.76
C GLY A 49 34.01 12.27 -2.62
N ALA A 50 34.73 11.86 -1.57
CA ALA A 50 34.99 10.44 -1.31
C ALA A 50 33.73 9.68 -0.89
N SER A 51 32.87 10.33 -0.09
CA SER A 51 31.58 9.78 0.36
C SER A 51 30.64 9.47 -0.82
N GLU A 52 30.49 10.39 -1.77
CA GLU A 52 29.64 10.22 -2.95
C GLU A 52 30.11 9.04 -3.81
N THR A 53 31.41 8.99 -4.09
CA THR A 53 32.03 7.90 -4.87
C THR A 53 31.80 6.56 -4.19
N LEU A 54 32.04 6.50 -2.89
CA LEU A 54 31.88 5.31 -2.08
C LEU A 54 30.42 4.82 -2.08
N PHE A 55 29.46 5.71 -1.86
CA PHE A 55 28.04 5.32 -1.87
C PHE A 55 27.57 4.90 -3.25
N THR A 56 28.08 5.51 -4.32
CA THR A 56 27.75 5.10 -5.69
C THR A 56 28.26 3.69 -5.98
N ALA A 57 29.51 3.39 -5.63
CA ALA A 57 30.07 2.05 -5.76
C ALA A 57 29.33 1.03 -4.88
N LEU A 58 29.03 1.38 -3.62
CA LEU A 58 28.28 0.53 -2.70
C LEU A 58 26.88 0.22 -3.22
N LYS A 59 26.19 1.20 -3.82
CA LYS A 59 24.87 1.00 -4.43
C LYS A 59 24.89 0.00 -5.58
N VAL A 60 25.96 0.00 -6.40
CA VAL A 60 26.17 -1.00 -7.45
C VAL A 60 26.37 -2.39 -6.84
N VAL A 61 27.21 -2.51 -5.80
CA VAL A 61 27.42 -3.76 -5.07
C VAL A 61 26.10 -4.29 -4.46
N LEU A 62 25.31 -3.41 -3.85
CA LEU A 62 24.03 -3.77 -3.22
C LEU A 62 22.92 -4.15 -4.22
N ARG A 63 23.12 -3.91 -5.52
CA ARG A 63 22.22 -4.39 -6.59
C ARG A 63 22.61 -5.76 -7.12
N ALA A 64 23.78 -6.29 -6.76
CA ALA A 64 24.21 -7.61 -7.18
C ALA A 64 23.30 -8.70 -6.56
N SER A 65 23.14 -9.82 -7.27
CA SER A 65 22.32 -10.95 -6.83
C SER A 65 22.81 -11.61 -5.53
N GLN A 66 24.08 -11.42 -5.19
CA GLN A 66 24.68 -11.87 -3.94
C GLN A 66 25.35 -10.69 -3.25
N VAL A 67 24.68 -10.15 -2.24
CA VAL A 67 25.28 -9.14 -1.34
C VAL A 67 26.16 -9.88 -0.31
N PRO A 68 27.44 -9.50 -0.17
CA PRO A 68 28.33 -10.07 0.84
C PRO A 68 27.79 -9.92 2.26
N GLU A 69 27.90 -10.96 3.08
CA GLU A 69 27.49 -10.92 4.50
C GLU A 69 28.20 -9.82 5.30
N THR A 70 29.42 -9.47 4.90
CA THR A 70 30.21 -8.40 5.53
C THR A 70 29.55 -7.02 5.45
N LEU A 71 28.72 -6.77 4.43
CA LEU A 71 27.95 -5.53 4.30
C LEU A 71 26.70 -5.48 5.20
N HIS A 72 26.35 -6.60 5.81
CA HIS A 72 25.27 -6.68 6.80
C HIS A 72 25.78 -6.44 8.24
N SER A 73 27.00 -5.93 8.41
CA SER A 73 27.56 -5.60 9.74
C SER A 73 26.91 -4.37 10.38
N ALA A 74 26.97 -4.27 11.71
CA ALA A 74 26.47 -3.11 12.45
C ALA A 74 27.20 -1.82 12.05
N SER A 75 28.50 -1.90 11.79
CA SER A 75 29.33 -0.78 11.38
C SER A 75 28.91 -0.22 10.01
N THR A 76 28.59 -1.09 9.05
CA THR A 76 28.07 -0.66 7.74
C THR A 76 26.72 0.04 7.88
N LEU A 77 25.82 -0.49 8.71
CA LEU A 77 24.53 0.15 8.99
C LEU A 77 24.70 1.51 9.67
N LEU A 78 25.61 1.61 10.64
CA LEU A 78 25.93 2.85 11.34
C LEU A 78 26.44 3.92 10.37
N LEU A 79 27.35 3.54 9.48
CA LEU A 79 27.90 4.44 8.46
C LEU A 79 26.83 4.93 7.50
N LEU A 80 25.96 4.03 7.02
CA LEU A 80 24.88 4.39 6.09
C LEU A 80 23.83 5.31 6.73
N LEU A 81 23.67 5.27 8.05
CA LEU A 81 22.74 6.15 8.77
C LEU A 81 23.41 7.46 9.17
N SER A 82 24.69 7.41 9.58
CA SER A 82 25.48 8.62 9.82
C SER A 82 25.66 9.41 8.54
N SER A 83 25.58 8.76 7.37
CA SER A 83 25.68 9.44 6.09
C SER A 83 24.59 10.49 5.88
N ALA A 84 23.44 10.33 6.52
CA ALA A 84 22.36 11.30 6.50
C ALA A 84 22.71 12.59 7.27
N ASN A 85 23.87 12.68 7.92
CA ASN A 85 24.40 13.90 8.54
C ASN A 85 25.40 14.65 7.63
N PHE A 86 25.78 14.08 6.49
CA PHE A 86 26.62 14.78 5.50
C PHE A 86 25.78 15.74 4.65
N ASP A 87 26.38 16.26 3.56
CA ASP A 87 25.68 17.03 2.55
C ASP A 87 24.47 16.27 1.96
N ILE A 88 23.60 17.01 1.26
CA ILE A 88 22.33 16.48 0.76
C ILE A 88 22.56 15.31 -0.21
N LEU A 89 23.59 15.36 -1.04
CA LEU A 89 23.85 14.36 -2.07
C LEU A 89 24.33 13.04 -1.43
N SER A 90 25.33 13.13 -0.54
CA SER A 90 25.80 12.00 0.28
C SER A 90 24.67 11.38 1.10
N SER A 91 23.78 12.20 1.66
CA SER A 91 22.61 11.74 2.39
C SER A 91 21.64 10.95 1.52
N VAL A 92 21.37 11.42 0.30
CA VAL A 92 20.47 10.73 -0.65
C VAL A 92 21.05 9.40 -1.11
N GLU A 93 22.35 9.34 -1.39
CA GLU A 93 23.01 8.12 -1.84
C GLU A 93 23.16 7.09 -0.71
N GLY A 94 23.54 7.52 0.49
CA GLY A 94 23.57 6.62 1.64
C GLY A 94 22.20 6.08 2.04
N CYS A 95 21.14 6.90 1.98
CA CYS A 95 19.76 6.40 2.16
C CYS A 95 19.36 5.41 1.08
N SER A 96 19.85 5.59 -0.16
CA SER A 96 19.58 4.66 -1.26
C SER A 96 20.30 3.32 -1.06
N CYS A 97 21.55 3.35 -0.58
CA CYS A 97 22.29 2.16 -0.18
C CYS A 97 21.56 1.43 0.95
N LEU A 98 21.17 2.15 2.02
CA LEU A 98 20.44 1.55 3.13
C LEU A 98 19.12 0.91 2.68
N THR A 99 18.37 1.58 1.79
CA THR A 99 17.14 1.04 1.21
C THR A 99 17.40 -0.28 0.48
N ASN A 100 18.43 -0.35 -0.37
CA ASN A 100 18.79 -1.58 -1.09
C ASN A 100 19.22 -2.70 -0.14
N LEU A 101 20.00 -2.37 0.89
CA LEU A 101 20.46 -3.31 1.91
C LEU A 101 19.30 -3.89 2.74
N LEU A 102 18.26 -3.10 3.00
CA LEU A 102 17.03 -3.56 3.65
C LEU A 102 16.20 -4.45 2.72
N TYR A 103 16.17 -4.13 1.42
CA TYR A 103 15.41 -4.89 0.42
C TYR A 103 15.96 -6.29 0.14
N THR A 104 17.27 -6.52 0.31
CA THR A 104 17.85 -7.84 0.04
C THR A 104 17.37 -8.91 1.03
N GLY A 105 16.69 -8.53 2.12
CA GLY A 105 16.00 -9.45 3.04
C GLY A 105 16.94 -10.36 3.84
N ARG A 106 18.25 -10.25 3.64
CA ARG A 106 19.30 -11.00 4.34
C ARG A 106 19.88 -10.24 5.53
N THR A 107 19.48 -8.99 5.72
CA THR A 107 19.84 -8.24 6.92
C THR A 107 19.27 -8.95 8.13
N ASN A 108 20.14 -9.26 9.09
CA ASN A 108 19.73 -9.88 10.34
C ASN A 108 18.73 -8.95 11.06
N LEU A 109 17.44 -9.32 11.06
CA LEU A 109 16.38 -8.51 11.67
C LEU A 109 16.64 -8.21 13.14
N LYS A 110 17.35 -9.09 13.85
CA LYS A 110 17.77 -8.83 15.24
C LYS A 110 18.82 -7.71 15.30
N LEU A 111 19.77 -7.69 14.37
CA LEU A 111 20.76 -6.62 14.27
C LEU A 111 20.10 -5.29 13.91
N LEU A 112 19.18 -5.28 12.94
CA LEU A 112 18.38 -4.10 12.63
C LEU A 112 17.55 -3.64 13.82
N SER A 113 16.92 -4.57 14.54
CA SER A 113 16.17 -4.26 15.74
C SER A 113 17.06 -3.59 16.77
N ALA A 114 18.11 -4.26 17.23
CA ALA A 114 19.05 -3.74 18.22
C ALA A 114 19.63 -2.39 17.78
N PHE A 115 19.98 -2.25 16.51
CA PHE A 115 20.49 -1.00 15.98
C PHE A 115 19.46 0.15 16.10
N PHE A 116 18.24 -0.04 15.59
CA PHE A 116 17.24 1.03 15.56
C PHE A 116 16.62 1.31 16.93
N THR A 117 16.58 0.33 17.83
CA THR A 117 16.11 0.50 19.21
C THR A 117 17.18 1.07 20.12
N ASP A 118 18.42 0.56 20.06
CA ASP A 118 19.43 0.84 21.08
C ASP A 118 20.27 2.08 20.74
N LEU A 119 20.42 2.41 19.45
CA LEU A 119 21.21 3.56 18.99
C LEU A 119 20.37 4.78 18.60
N ASN A 120 19.11 4.86 19.03
CA ASN A 120 18.21 5.98 18.73
C ASN A 120 18.09 6.29 17.20
N GLY A 121 18.29 5.28 16.35
CA GLY A 121 18.23 5.45 14.89
C GLY A 121 16.84 5.89 14.43
N LEU A 122 15.79 5.35 15.06
CA LEU A 122 14.40 5.74 14.79
C LEU A 122 14.15 7.21 15.16
N THR A 123 14.56 7.62 16.36
CA THR A 123 14.45 9.01 16.83
C THR A 123 15.16 9.99 15.90
N THR A 124 16.36 9.63 15.44
CA THR A 124 17.14 10.44 14.50
C THR A 124 16.43 10.60 13.16
N LEU A 125 15.89 9.51 12.58
CA LEU A 125 15.12 9.56 11.34
C LEU A 125 13.86 10.43 11.49
N LEU A 126 13.14 10.30 12.61
CA LEU A 126 11.94 11.09 12.86
C LEU A 126 12.25 12.57 13.03
N HIS A 127 13.31 12.91 13.78
CA HIS A 127 13.76 14.28 13.91
C HIS A 127 14.10 14.88 12.54
N LYS A 128 14.81 14.14 11.68
CA LYS A 128 15.12 14.57 10.31
C LYS A 128 13.88 14.80 9.45
N LEU A 129 12.82 14.00 9.61
CA LEU A 129 11.55 14.22 8.92
C LEU A 129 10.82 15.49 9.37
N THR A 130 11.03 15.93 10.62
CA THR A 130 10.46 17.18 11.13
C THR A 130 11.26 18.42 10.71
N LEU A 131 12.53 18.26 10.34
CA LEU A 131 13.34 19.34 9.80
C LEU A 131 12.93 19.67 8.36
N LYS A 132 13.06 20.94 7.98
CA LYS A 132 12.76 21.42 6.62
C LYS A 132 13.85 20.92 5.64
N GLN A 133 13.68 19.69 5.15
CA GLN A 133 14.59 19.03 4.22
C GLN A 133 14.08 19.06 2.77
N SER A 134 14.93 18.64 1.83
CA SER A 134 14.50 18.45 0.43
C SER A 134 13.49 17.31 0.33
N ALA A 135 12.49 17.45 -0.55
CA ALA A 135 11.46 16.43 -0.74
C ALA A 135 12.03 15.07 -1.17
N ILE A 136 13.16 15.07 -1.90
CA ILE A 136 13.86 13.85 -2.30
C ILE A 136 14.36 13.11 -1.07
N LEU A 137 15.01 13.81 -0.14
CA LEU A 137 15.56 13.22 1.08
C LEU A 137 14.43 12.75 2.01
N SER A 138 13.36 13.54 2.19
CA SER A 138 12.17 13.12 2.95
C SER A 138 11.54 11.85 2.37
N SER A 139 11.44 11.76 1.03
CA SER A 139 10.92 10.55 0.37
C SER A 139 11.78 9.32 0.67
N LYS A 140 13.12 9.47 0.74
CA LYS A 140 14.04 8.39 1.07
C LYS A 140 13.96 7.97 2.54
N HIS A 141 13.93 8.93 3.47
CA HIS A 141 13.74 8.67 4.89
C HIS A 141 12.42 7.94 5.17
N LEU A 142 11.32 8.36 4.56
CA LEU A 142 10.02 7.68 4.69
C LEU A 142 10.07 6.26 4.10
N LYS A 143 10.81 6.06 3.00
CA LYS A 143 10.96 4.72 2.42
C LYS A 143 11.69 3.76 3.36
N ILE A 144 12.76 4.24 4.01
CA ILE A 144 13.50 3.48 5.02
C ILE A 144 12.58 3.16 6.19
N LEU A 145 11.86 4.15 6.73
CA LEU A 145 10.92 3.93 7.84
C LEU A 145 9.84 2.91 7.50
N HIS A 146 9.27 2.98 6.29
CA HIS A 146 8.29 2.00 5.83
C HIS A 146 8.89 0.59 5.84
N LEU A 147 10.08 0.40 5.26
CA LEU A 147 10.73 -0.91 5.26
C LEU A 147 10.98 -1.41 6.68
N LEU A 148 11.49 -0.56 7.56
CA LEU A 148 11.75 -0.91 8.96
C LEU A 148 10.47 -1.29 9.71
N SER A 149 9.38 -0.52 9.53
CA SER A 149 8.09 -0.81 10.16
C SER A 149 7.44 -2.09 9.65
N SER A 150 7.67 -2.44 8.38
CA SER A 150 7.11 -3.65 7.76
C SER A 150 7.92 -4.90 8.10
N LEU A 151 9.24 -4.75 8.29
CA LEU A 151 10.15 -5.86 8.61
C LEU A 151 10.24 -6.15 10.10
N ASN A 152 9.98 -5.17 10.97
CA ASN A 152 10.14 -5.32 12.41
C ASN A 152 8.95 -4.74 13.19
N PRO A 153 8.06 -5.60 13.74
CA PRO A 153 6.93 -5.18 14.55
C PRO A 153 7.31 -4.35 15.79
N SER A 154 8.49 -4.57 16.37
CA SER A 154 8.98 -3.80 17.52
C SER A 154 9.23 -2.34 17.15
N ILE A 155 9.81 -2.07 15.97
CA ILE A 155 9.97 -0.70 15.45
C ILE A 155 8.60 -0.07 15.19
N SER A 156 7.69 -0.83 14.57
CA SER A 156 6.30 -0.40 14.37
C SER A 156 5.60 -0.06 15.69
N SER A 157 5.89 -0.79 16.78
CA SER A 157 5.35 -0.54 18.12
C SER A 157 5.93 0.68 18.84
N GLN A 158 7.05 1.23 18.35
CA GLN A 158 7.69 2.42 18.92
C GLN A 158 7.36 3.70 18.16
N LEU A 159 7.00 3.60 16.87
CA LEU A 159 6.73 4.75 16.02
C LEU A 159 5.32 5.34 16.27
N PRO A 160 5.18 6.55 16.85
CA PRO A 160 3.87 7.13 17.09
C PRO A 160 3.22 7.62 15.79
N LEU A 161 1.94 7.32 15.58
CA LEU A 161 1.20 7.85 14.42
C LEU A 161 1.19 9.38 14.38
N ALA A 162 1.21 10.02 15.56
CA ALA A 162 1.22 11.47 15.72
C ALA A 162 2.40 12.16 15.00
N THR A 163 3.56 11.52 14.84
CA THR A 163 4.69 12.11 14.11
C THR A 163 4.49 12.12 12.60
N LEU A 164 3.64 11.24 12.06
CA LEU A 164 3.35 11.18 10.62
C LEU A 164 2.30 12.21 10.19
N ILE A 165 1.44 12.66 11.12
CA ILE A 165 0.35 13.61 10.82
C ILE A 165 0.89 14.96 10.31
N PRO A 166 1.87 15.63 10.95
CA PRO A 166 2.43 16.87 10.42
C PRO A 166 3.09 16.71 9.05
N VAL A 167 3.80 15.60 8.85
CA VAL A 167 4.43 15.27 7.56
C VAL A 167 3.35 15.16 6.48
N LEU A 168 2.35 14.31 6.70
CA LEU A 168 1.25 14.14 5.76
C LEU A 168 0.50 15.44 5.50
N SER A 169 0.21 16.23 6.55
CA SER A 169 -0.49 17.51 6.44
C SER A 169 0.28 18.53 5.59
N SER A 170 1.58 18.70 5.86
CA SER A 170 2.44 19.63 5.10
C SER A 170 2.49 19.28 3.61
N PHE A 171 2.56 17.98 3.30
CA PHE A 171 2.50 17.47 1.93
C PHE A 171 1.08 17.28 1.41
N LEU A 172 0.01 17.67 2.11
CA LEU A 172 -1.35 17.69 1.55
C LEU A 172 -1.84 19.11 1.24
N LEU A 173 -1.34 20.12 1.95
CA LEU A 173 -1.75 21.51 1.77
C LEU A 173 -1.23 22.19 0.50
N LEU A 174 -0.11 21.72 -0.06
CA LEU A 174 0.44 22.28 -1.30
C LEU A 174 -0.45 21.91 -2.53
N PRO A 175 -0.33 22.58 -3.69
CA PRO A 175 -0.99 22.16 -4.94
C PRO A 175 -0.35 20.90 -5.56
N ASN A 176 -1.16 20.00 -6.13
CA ASN A 176 -0.76 18.65 -6.57
C ASN A 176 0.06 18.66 -7.88
N THR A 177 1.28 19.21 -7.85
CA THR A 177 2.07 19.43 -9.07
C THR A 177 3.33 18.57 -9.17
N SER A 178 3.77 17.90 -8.10
CA SER A 178 5.04 17.16 -8.09
C SER A 178 4.88 15.66 -7.86
N PRO A 179 5.45 14.77 -8.72
CA PRO A 179 5.42 13.32 -8.52
C PRO A 179 6.14 12.88 -7.25
N THR A 180 7.17 13.62 -6.81
CA THR A 180 7.90 13.37 -5.56
C THR A 180 6.98 13.48 -4.35
N ARG A 181 6.03 14.41 -4.41
CA ARG A 181 5.08 14.64 -3.33
C ARG A 181 4.07 13.49 -3.21
N SER A 182 3.55 13.00 -4.33
CA SER A 182 2.68 11.81 -4.32
C SER A 182 3.42 10.58 -3.75
N LYS A 183 4.72 10.42 -4.06
CA LYS A 183 5.55 9.38 -3.45
C LYS A 183 5.67 9.53 -1.93
N ILE A 184 5.88 10.75 -1.43
CA ILE A 184 5.92 11.03 0.02
C ILE A 184 4.61 10.67 0.71
N ILE A 185 3.48 11.09 0.14
CA ILE A 185 2.15 10.77 0.68
C ILE A 185 1.96 9.25 0.72
N VAL A 186 2.23 8.57 -0.39
CA VAL A 186 2.14 7.11 -0.51
C VAL A 186 3.00 6.40 0.54
N GLU A 187 4.27 6.77 0.69
CA GLU A 187 5.13 6.13 1.69
C GLU A 187 4.66 6.44 3.12
N THR A 188 4.16 7.65 3.39
CA THR A 188 3.58 7.98 4.70
C THR A 188 2.34 7.13 5.01
N LEU A 189 1.48 6.88 4.02
CA LEU A 189 0.33 5.99 4.16
C LEU A 189 0.75 4.54 4.38
N ARG A 190 1.80 4.06 3.71
CA ARG A 190 2.33 2.70 3.90
C ARG A 190 2.93 2.48 5.28
N ILE A 191 3.68 3.45 5.80
CA ILE A 191 4.16 3.43 7.20
C ILE A 191 2.94 3.34 8.12
N SER A 192 1.96 4.23 7.93
CA SER A 192 0.75 4.25 8.75
C SER A 192 0.03 2.90 8.68
N TYR A 193 -0.06 2.27 7.50
CA TYR A 193 -0.67 0.96 7.34
C TYR A 193 0.06 -0.11 8.15
N ALA A 194 1.40 -0.13 8.11
CA ALA A 194 2.20 -1.04 8.93
C ALA A 194 1.94 -0.82 10.43
N LEU A 195 1.82 0.44 10.88
CA LEU A 195 1.44 0.76 12.26
C LEU A 195 0.06 0.20 12.63
N TYR A 196 -0.95 0.42 11.78
CA TYR A 196 -2.31 -0.09 12.00
C TYR A 196 -2.40 -1.61 11.96
N ALA A 197 -1.69 -2.27 11.04
CA ALA A 197 -1.68 -3.72 10.94
C ALA A 197 -1.15 -4.39 12.20
N HIS A 198 -0.13 -3.80 12.85
CA HIS A 198 0.45 -4.33 14.08
C HIS A 198 -0.30 -3.91 15.35
N ARG A 199 -0.98 -2.77 15.35
CA ARG A 199 -1.65 -2.20 16.55
C ARG A 199 -3.16 -2.04 16.42
N SER A 200 -3.81 -2.88 15.60
CA SER A 200 -5.22 -2.70 15.23
C SER A 200 -6.16 -2.52 16.42
N LYS A 201 -5.96 -3.27 17.53
CA LYS A 201 -6.78 -3.16 18.75
C LYS A 201 -6.60 -1.83 19.48
N GLU A 202 -5.36 -1.35 19.59
CA GLU A 202 -5.03 -0.10 20.29
C GLU A 202 -5.52 1.10 19.47
N LEU A 203 -5.22 1.11 18.17
CA LEU A 203 -5.55 2.23 17.29
C LEU A 203 -7.03 2.25 16.88
N ALA A 204 -7.76 1.14 16.98
CA ALA A 204 -9.22 1.12 16.79
C ALA A 204 -9.97 1.93 17.87
N SER A 205 -9.34 2.15 19.03
CA SER A 205 -9.91 2.98 20.10
C SER A 205 -9.69 4.48 19.89
N LEU A 206 -8.84 4.87 18.93
CA LEU A 206 -8.66 6.27 18.61
C LEU A 206 -9.94 6.83 18.00
N PRO A 207 -10.36 8.06 18.38
CA PRO A 207 -11.54 8.69 17.80
C PRO A 207 -11.45 8.71 16.26
N SER A 208 -12.51 8.27 15.59
CA SER A 208 -12.60 8.25 14.12
C SER A 208 -12.50 9.66 13.52
N MET A 209 -12.74 10.70 14.34
CA MET A 209 -12.61 12.11 14.00
C MET A 209 -11.26 12.71 14.44
N THR A 210 -10.18 11.95 14.30
CA THR A 210 -8.83 12.52 14.46
C THR A 210 -8.45 13.35 13.23
N ILE A 211 -7.47 14.24 13.39
CA ILE A 211 -6.85 14.98 12.28
C ILE A 211 -6.44 14.02 11.15
N PHE A 212 -5.98 12.82 11.50
CA PHE A 212 -5.61 11.79 10.53
C PHE A 212 -6.79 11.39 9.63
N GLY A 213 -7.98 11.18 10.18
CA GLY A 213 -9.19 10.87 9.41
C GLY A 213 -9.55 11.97 8.40
N VAL A 214 -9.41 13.24 8.77
CA VAL A 214 -9.60 14.38 7.87
C VAL A 214 -8.58 14.37 6.72
N LEU A 215 -7.32 14.01 7.01
CA LEU A 215 -6.29 13.89 5.96
C LEU A 215 -6.59 12.74 4.99
N LEU A 216 -7.09 11.60 5.47
CA LEU A 216 -7.53 10.49 4.60
C LEU A 216 -8.67 10.90 3.66
N VAL A 217 -9.67 11.62 4.18
CA VAL A 217 -10.76 12.18 3.35
C VAL A 217 -10.21 13.11 2.26
N LYS A 218 -9.27 14.00 2.61
CA LYS A 218 -8.61 14.89 1.63
C LYS A 218 -7.85 14.10 0.56
N ILE A 219 -7.21 12.98 0.91
CA ILE A 219 -6.52 12.12 -0.05
C ILE A 219 -7.52 11.41 -0.98
N ILE A 220 -8.65 10.94 -0.45
CA ILE A 220 -9.70 10.34 -1.26
C ILE A 220 -10.18 11.33 -2.31
N HIS A 221 -10.48 12.57 -1.90
CA HIS A 221 -10.93 13.64 -2.82
C HIS A 221 -9.89 14.05 -3.87
N ARG A 222 -8.59 13.80 -3.64
CA ARG A 222 -7.56 14.02 -4.66
C ARG A 222 -7.61 12.99 -5.80
N ASN A 223 -8.17 11.81 -5.56
CA ASN A 223 -8.33 10.73 -6.53
C ASN A 223 -7.05 10.43 -7.35
N ASP A 224 -5.89 10.43 -6.70
CA ASP A 224 -4.59 10.22 -7.35
C ASP A 224 -3.96 8.87 -6.97
N SER A 225 -2.67 8.69 -7.27
CA SER A 225 -1.93 7.46 -6.98
C SER A 225 -1.94 7.04 -5.50
N ALA A 226 -2.19 7.97 -4.57
CA ALA A 226 -2.26 7.67 -3.14
C ALA A 226 -3.59 7.04 -2.71
N LEU A 227 -4.63 7.09 -3.56
CA LEU A 227 -5.96 6.57 -3.22
C LEU A 227 -5.94 5.09 -2.84
N ALA A 228 -5.16 4.26 -3.55
CA ALA A 228 -5.10 2.83 -3.27
C ALA A 228 -4.55 2.52 -1.86
N ASP A 229 -3.46 3.18 -1.46
CA ASP A 229 -2.87 3.00 -0.13
C ASP A 229 -3.75 3.66 0.96
N CYS A 230 -4.45 4.75 0.63
CA CYS A 230 -5.43 5.38 1.52
C CYS A 230 -6.63 4.45 1.81
N VAL A 231 -7.18 3.79 0.78
CA VAL A 231 -8.29 2.84 0.94
C VAL A 231 -7.90 1.63 1.80
N LYS A 232 -6.65 1.12 1.67
CA LYS A 232 -6.13 0.07 2.57
C LYS A 232 -6.10 0.52 4.03
N LEU A 233 -5.75 1.77 4.29
CA LEU A 233 -5.81 2.33 5.65
C LEU A 233 -7.25 2.47 6.15
N CYS A 234 -8.15 2.97 5.31
CA CYS A 234 -9.58 3.08 5.60
C CYS A 234 -10.18 1.71 5.96
N SER A 235 -9.76 0.63 5.31
CA SER A 235 -10.27 -0.72 5.61
C SER A 235 -9.88 -1.19 7.01
N LEU A 236 -8.80 -0.67 7.59
CA LEU A 236 -8.36 -0.98 8.96
C LEU A 236 -9.00 -0.08 10.04
N GLN A 237 -9.67 1.02 9.65
CA GLN A 237 -10.32 1.92 10.62
C GLN A 237 -11.57 1.29 11.25
N ALA A 238 -11.96 1.82 12.41
CA ALA A 238 -13.20 1.46 13.10
C ALA A 238 -14.44 1.74 12.23
N LYS A 239 -15.57 1.08 12.51
CA LYS A 239 -16.79 1.18 11.68
C LYS A 239 -17.28 2.61 11.57
N GLU A 240 -17.19 3.37 12.66
CA GLU A 240 -17.60 4.77 12.78
C GLU A 240 -16.92 5.67 11.76
N PHE A 241 -15.69 5.34 11.34
CA PHE A 241 -14.98 6.08 10.29
C PHE A 241 -15.70 6.01 8.93
N SER A 242 -16.36 4.89 8.61
CA SER A 242 -17.16 4.79 7.39
C SER A 242 -18.35 5.75 7.40
N GLY A 243 -18.92 6.07 8.56
CA GLY A 243 -19.94 7.11 8.70
C GLY A 243 -19.36 8.49 8.38
N PHE A 244 -18.15 8.76 8.86
CA PHE A 244 -17.41 9.98 8.52
C PHE A 244 -17.11 10.08 7.01
N LEU A 245 -16.75 8.99 6.34
CA LEU A 245 -16.57 8.97 4.88
C LEU A 245 -17.87 9.31 4.12
N LEU A 246 -19.01 8.80 4.59
CA LEU A 246 -20.33 9.10 4.00
C LEU A 246 -20.69 10.58 4.15
N ILE A 247 -20.54 11.16 5.35
CA ILE A 247 -20.82 12.58 5.63
C ILE A 247 -19.95 13.50 4.76
N ASN A 248 -18.71 13.09 4.47
CA ASN A 248 -17.77 13.86 3.64
C ASN A 248 -17.82 13.52 2.15
N ASN A 249 -18.93 12.95 1.65
CA ASN A 249 -19.16 12.68 0.22
C ASN A 249 -18.05 11.86 -0.46
N CYS A 250 -17.42 10.93 0.26
CA CYS A 250 -16.36 10.08 -0.30
C CYS A 250 -16.92 8.92 -1.15
N LEU A 251 -18.20 8.57 -0.99
CA LEU A 251 -18.79 7.38 -1.60
C LEU A 251 -18.68 7.35 -3.14
N PRO A 252 -19.02 8.41 -3.90
CA PRO A 252 -18.93 8.36 -5.36
C PRO A 252 -17.51 8.07 -5.86
N ILE A 253 -16.49 8.64 -5.21
CA ILE A 253 -15.08 8.43 -5.57
C ILE A 253 -14.64 6.99 -5.25
N LEU A 254 -15.08 6.47 -4.11
CA LEU A 254 -14.79 5.08 -3.72
C LEU A 254 -15.46 4.08 -4.66
N VAL A 255 -16.66 4.37 -5.14
CA VAL A 255 -17.37 3.54 -6.13
C VAL A 255 -16.71 3.61 -7.49
N ASP A 256 -16.30 4.79 -7.97
CA ASP A 256 -15.51 4.92 -9.20
C ASP A 256 -14.18 4.15 -9.10
N PHE A 257 -13.50 4.25 -7.96
CA PHE A 257 -12.27 3.50 -7.70
C PHE A 257 -12.51 1.99 -7.73
N LEU A 258 -13.58 1.51 -7.09
CA LEU A 258 -13.99 0.10 -7.18
C LEU A 258 -14.24 -0.30 -8.63
N ASN A 259 -14.99 0.50 -9.40
CA ASN A 259 -15.33 0.19 -10.78
C ASN A 259 -14.06 0.05 -11.65
N ARG A 260 -13.09 0.97 -11.53
CA ARG A 260 -11.79 0.86 -12.20
C ARG A 260 -11.04 -0.42 -11.83
N LYS A 261 -11.03 -0.79 -10.55
CA LYS A 261 -10.38 -2.02 -10.07
C LYS A 261 -11.09 -3.28 -10.57
N LEU A 262 -12.41 -3.30 -10.58
CA LEU A 262 -13.20 -4.41 -11.12
C LEU A 262 -12.98 -4.59 -12.61
N THR A 263 -12.95 -3.51 -13.39
CA THR A 263 -12.66 -3.57 -14.82
C THR A 263 -11.28 -4.18 -15.07
N LYS A 264 -10.24 -3.69 -14.39
CA LYS A 264 -8.89 -4.25 -14.46
C LYS A 264 -8.86 -5.77 -14.16
N VAL A 265 -9.47 -6.17 -13.04
CA VAL A 265 -9.41 -7.56 -12.58
C VAL A 265 -10.26 -8.51 -13.43
N ILE A 266 -11.45 -8.08 -13.88
CA ILE A 266 -12.45 -8.98 -14.49
C ILE A 266 -12.45 -8.91 -16.02
N VAL A 267 -12.25 -7.72 -16.58
CA VAL A 267 -12.29 -7.47 -18.02
C VAL A 267 -10.91 -7.64 -18.61
N GLU A 268 -9.92 -6.95 -18.05
CA GLU A 268 -8.52 -7.03 -18.51
C GLU A 268 -7.81 -8.29 -17.99
N LYS A 269 -8.38 -8.94 -16.95
CA LYS A 269 -7.79 -10.11 -16.27
C LYS A 269 -6.40 -9.82 -15.71
N ASP A 270 -6.17 -8.60 -15.25
CA ASP A 270 -4.91 -8.16 -14.65
C ASP A 270 -5.01 -7.98 -13.14
N GLY A 271 -4.01 -8.51 -12.43
CA GLY A 271 -3.91 -8.45 -10.98
C GLY A 271 -4.63 -9.58 -10.24
N ASN A 272 -4.28 -9.74 -8.96
CA ASN A 272 -4.93 -10.69 -8.07
C ASN A 272 -6.21 -10.04 -7.46
N PRO A 273 -7.41 -10.62 -7.66
CA PRO A 273 -8.66 -10.06 -7.16
C PRO A 273 -8.66 -9.80 -5.64
N VAL A 274 -8.06 -10.71 -4.84
CA VAL A 274 -7.96 -10.56 -3.39
C VAL A 274 -7.18 -9.30 -3.05
N VAL A 275 -6.01 -9.13 -3.65
CA VAL A 275 -5.10 -8.01 -3.36
C VAL A 275 -5.69 -6.68 -3.82
N GLU A 276 -6.34 -6.67 -5.00
CA GLU A 276 -6.84 -5.45 -5.63
C GLU A 276 -8.18 -4.98 -5.06
N LEU A 277 -9.04 -5.89 -4.59
CA LEU A 277 -10.43 -5.57 -4.23
C LEU A 277 -10.73 -5.60 -2.73
N SER A 278 -10.01 -6.41 -1.93
CA SER A 278 -10.42 -6.65 -0.53
C SER A 278 -10.54 -5.38 0.30
N ALA A 279 -9.60 -4.44 0.16
CA ALA A 279 -9.61 -3.20 0.93
C ALA A 279 -10.83 -2.33 0.57
N ILE A 280 -11.10 -2.10 -0.72
CA ILE A 280 -12.22 -1.25 -1.15
C ILE A 280 -13.56 -1.88 -0.84
N LEU A 281 -13.71 -3.19 -1.05
CA LEU A 281 -14.93 -3.93 -0.72
C LEU A 281 -15.20 -3.90 0.79
N THR A 282 -14.16 -4.03 1.62
CA THR A 282 -14.28 -3.89 3.08
C THR A 282 -14.77 -2.50 3.49
N VAL A 283 -14.19 -1.44 2.91
CA VAL A 283 -14.60 -0.05 3.19
C VAL A 283 -16.06 0.17 2.81
N LEU A 284 -16.45 -0.24 1.59
CA LEU A 284 -17.83 -0.07 1.12
C LEU A 284 -18.82 -0.91 1.94
N LYS A 285 -18.46 -2.14 2.34
CA LYS A 285 -19.29 -2.96 3.22
C LYS A 285 -19.54 -2.26 4.55
N LYS A 286 -18.50 -1.68 5.17
CA LYS A 286 -18.66 -0.89 6.40
C LYS A 286 -19.56 0.34 6.19
N CYS A 287 -19.49 0.98 5.01
CA CYS A 287 -20.42 2.08 4.66
C CYS A 287 -21.87 1.59 4.54
N VAL A 288 -22.10 0.45 3.88
CA VAL A 288 -23.44 -0.15 3.73
C VAL A 288 -24.02 -0.56 5.08
N ASP A 289 -23.20 -1.12 5.98
CA ASP A 289 -23.61 -1.48 7.34
C ASP A 289 -24.02 -0.26 8.19
N ILE A 290 -23.79 0.97 7.72
CA ILE A 290 -24.24 2.23 8.35
C ILE A 290 -25.46 2.77 7.61
N ASN A 291 -25.36 2.91 6.30
CA ASN A 291 -26.45 3.35 5.45
C ASN A 291 -26.37 2.64 4.08
N PRO A 292 -27.23 1.64 3.82
CA PRO A 292 -27.18 0.88 2.57
C PRO A 292 -27.71 1.67 1.37
N ILE A 293 -28.57 2.68 1.60
CA ILE A 293 -29.36 3.34 0.54
C ILE A 293 -28.48 3.95 -0.56
N PRO A 294 -27.45 4.77 -0.25
CA PRO A 294 -26.71 5.46 -1.30
C PRO A 294 -25.94 4.51 -2.22
N LEU A 295 -25.30 3.47 -1.68
CA LEU A 295 -24.58 2.50 -2.52
C LEU A 295 -25.56 1.61 -3.29
N LYS A 296 -26.68 1.22 -2.65
CA LYS A 296 -27.73 0.44 -3.29
C LYS A 296 -28.30 1.18 -4.50
N GLN A 297 -28.56 2.48 -4.42
CA GLN A 297 -29.05 3.27 -5.57
C GLN A 297 -28.04 3.31 -6.73
N ILE A 298 -26.73 3.30 -6.44
CA ILE A 298 -25.69 3.29 -7.48
C ILE A 298 -25.56 1.91 -8.14
N VAL A 299 -25.62 0.82 -7.35
CA VAL A 299 -25.50 -0.56 -7.87
C VAL A 299 -26.82 -1.06 -8.47
N PHE A 300 -27.94 -0.61 -7.91
CA PHE A 300 -29.30 -0.95 -8.31
C PHE A 300 -30.14 0.31 -8.55
N PRO A 301 -29.94 0.99 -9.70
CA PRO A 301 -30.73 2.18 -10.02
C PRO A 301 -32.22 1.83 -10.16
N PRO A 302 -33.13 2.54 -9.46
CA PRO A 302 -34.57 2.23 -9.49
C PRO A 302 -35.19 2.42 -10.87
N GLU A 303 -34.66 3.33 -11.69
CA GLU A 303 -35.19 3.63 -13.03
C GLU A 303 -35.10 2.40 -13.95
N ILE A 304 -33.97 1.68 -13.87
CA ILE A 304 -33.75 0.45 -14.64
C ILE A 304 -34.72 -0.64 -14.19
N ASP A 305 -35.04 -0.69 -12.90
CA ASP A 305 -35.91 -1.72 -12.35
C ASP A 305 -37.39 -1.47 -12.72
N GLU A 306 -37.83 -0.21 -12.72
CA GLU A 306 -39.20 0.17 -13.10
C GLU A 306 -39.48 -0.07 -14.59
N GLU A 307 -38.50 0.19 -15.46
CA GLU A 307 -38.59 -0.12 -16.90
C GLU A 307 -38.75 -1.63 -17.15
N LEU A 308 -37.96 -2.45 -16.45
CA LEU A 308 -38.03 -3.93 -16.57
C LEU A 308 -39.37 -4.47 -16.07
N VAL A 309 -39.86 -4.00 -14.92
CA VAL A 309 -41.17 -4.41 -14.38
C VAL A 309 -42.33 -3.98 -15.29
N SER A 310 -42.17 -2.89 -16.04
CA SER A 310 -43.18 -2.41 -16.99
C SER A 310 -43.21 -3.23 -18.29
N GLN A 311 -42.07 -3.78 -18.72
CA GLN A 311 -41.97 -4.63 -19.91
C GLN A 311 -42.59 -6.03 -19.69
N ASP A 312 -42.49 -6.59 -18.48
CA ASP A 312 -43.08 -7.88 -18.11
C ASP A 312 -44.61 -7.88 -18.01
N LYS A 313 -45.25 -6.70 -17.97
CA LYS A 313 -46.72 -6.57 -17.93
C LYS A 313 -47.39 -6.61 -19.31
N SER A 314 -46.65 -6.93 -20.38
CA SER A 314 -47.20 -7.17 -21.71
C SER A 314 -48.00 -8.50 -21.75
N PRO A 315 -49.34 -8.47 -21.96
CA PRO A 315 -50.22 -9.62 -21.74
C PRO A 315 -50.23 -10.69 -22.86
N THR A 316 -49.24 -10.72 -23.76
CA THR A 316 -49.29 -11.55 -24.98
C THR A 316 -48.23 -12.64 -25.12
N ALA A 317 -47.37 -12.87 -24.12
CA ALA A 317 -46.36 -13.95 -24.19
C ALA A 317 -46.81 -15.22 -23.44
N PRO A 318 -46.78 -16.41 -24.05
CA PRO A 318 -47.18 -17.66 -23.40
C PRO A 318 -46.25 -18.00 -22.22
N ALA A 319 -46.85 -18.43 -21.12
CA ALA A 319 -46.30 -18.66 -19.77
C ALA A 319 -45.22 -19.76 -19.62
N SER A 320 -44.27 -19.89 -20.55
CA SER A 320 -43.24 -20.93 -20.53
C SER A 320 -41.78 -20.45 -20.53
N GLN A 321 -41.52 -19.13 -20.45
CA GLN A 321 -40.14 -18.65 -20.32
C GLN A 321 -39.73 -18.53 -18.85
N LYS A 322 -38.86 -19.46 -18.46
CA LYS A 322 -38.12 -19.58 -17.20
C LYS A 322 -37.85 -18.25 -16.51
N ASN A 323 -38.37 -18.12 -15.28
CA ASN A 323 -37.96 -17.18 -14.25
C ASN A 323 -36.47 -17.37 -13.83
N LEU A 324 -35.53 -17.09 -14.73
CA LEU A 324 -34.09 -16.97 -14.44
C LEU A 324 -33.44 -16.00 -15.44
N HIS A 325 -33.91 -14.76 -15.54
CA HIS A 325 -33.01 -13.67 -15.92
C HIS A 325 -32.74 -12.87 -14.64
N PRO A 326 -31.51 -12.90 -14.09
CA PRO A 326 -31.14 -11.90 -13.09
C PRO A 326 -31.40 -10.55 -13.78
N LEU A 327 -32.40 -9.79 -13.30
CA LEU A 327 -32.79 -8.47 -13.82
C LEU A 327 -31.60 -7.78 -14.46
N ASP A 328 -31.62 -7.74 -15.80
CA ASP A 328 -30.45 -7.67 -16.67
C ASP A 328 -29.39 -6.74 -16.10
N ALA A 329 -28.33 -7.32 -15.53
CA ALA A 329 -27.14 -6.56 -15.16
C ALA A 329 -26.33 -6.37 -16.44
N PRO A 330 -26.42 -5.22 -17.15
CA PRO A 330 -25.83 -5.10 -18.47
C PRO A 330 -24.32 -5.30 -18.37
N LYS A 331 -23.72 -5.91 -19.38
CA LYS A 331 -22.28 -6.23 -19.35
C LYS A 331 -21.48 -4.98 -19.01
N TYR A 332 -20.49 -5.18 -18.15
CA TYR A 332 -19.56 -4.13 -17.68
C TYR A 332 -20.16 -3.05 -16.78
N THR A 333 -21.43 -3.13 -16.41
CA THR A 333 -21.96 -2.33 -15.29
C THR A 333 -21.38 -2.80 -13.96
N LEU A 334 -21.36 -1.91 -12.97
CA LEU A 334 -20.92 -2.25 -11.62
C LEU A 334 -21.72 -3.44 -11.04
N ARG A 335 -23.04 -3.45 -11.26
CA ARG A 335 -23.94 -4.57 -10.90
C ARG A 335 -23.44 -5.89 -11.49
N TYR A 336 -23.17 -5.91 -12.79
CA TYR A 336 -22.68 -7.10 -13.50
C TYR A 336 -21.34 -7.58 -12.97
N LEU A 337 -20.39 -6.66 -12.77
CA LEU A 337 -19.05 -6.98 -12.29
C LEU A 337 -19.07 -7.57 -10.88
N LEU A 338 -19.92 -7.04 -9.98
CA LEU A 338 -20.10 -7.59 -8.63
C LEU A 338 -20.77 -8.96 -8.66
N ILE A 339 -21.86 -9.14 -9.41
CA ILE A 339 -22.53 -10.44 -9.56
C ILE A 339 -21.56 -11.50 -10.09
N LYS A 340 -20.71 -11.16 -11.06
CA LYS A 340 -19.70 -12.07 -11.60
C LYS A 340 -18.68 -12.52 -10.56
N LEU A 341 -18.36 -11.69 -9.56
CA LEU A 341 -17.44 -12.10 -8.47
C LEU A 341 -18.10 -13.02 -7.44
N MET A 342 -19.42 -13.06 -7.34
CA MET A 342 -20.13 -14.00 -6.44
C MET A 342 -19.97 -15.47 -6.85
N THR A 343 -19.48 -15.74 -8.06
CA THR A 343 -19.14 -17.08 -8.55
C THR A 343 -17.65 -17.24 -8.82
N HIS A 344 -16.82 -16.34 -8.28
CA HIS A 344 -15.36 -16.41 -8.40
C HIS A 344 -14.79 -17.64 -7.68
N LYS A 345 -13.66 -18.16 -8.18
CA LYS A 345 -12.99 -19.35 -7.62
C LYS A 345 -12.36 -19.09 -6.25
N ASP A 346 -11.91 -17.86 -6.03
CA ASP A 346 -11.38 -17.41 -4.75
C ASP A 346 -12.51 -17.23 -3.73
N THR A 347 -12.43 -17.97 -2.62
CA THR A 347 -13.49 -18.00 -1.61
C THR A 347 -13.61 -16.68 -0.84
N ASP A 348 -12.49 -15.99 -0.60
CA ASP A 348 -12.49 -14.73 0.14
C ASP A 348 -13.16 -13.62 -0.68
N VAL A 349 -12.83 -13.53 -1.97
CA VAL A 349 -13.45 -12.57 -2.90
C VAL A 349 -14.93 -12.85 -3.04
N LYS A 350 -15.30 -14.12 -3.25
CA LYS A 350 -16.69 -14.53 -3.37
C LYS A 350 -17.48 -14.20 -2.10
N ARG A 351 -16.89 -14.45 -0.92
CA ARG A 351 -17.47 -14.14 0.39
C ARG A 351 -17.72 -12.65 0.55
N ILE A 352 -16.70 -11.82 0.43
CA ILE A 352 -16.81 -10.38 0.72
C ILE A 352 -17.77 -9.67 -0.23
N VAL A 353 -17.82 -10.07 -1.50
CA VAL A 353 -18.79 -9.52 -2.46
C VAL A 353 -20.21 -9.97 -2.12
N SER A 354 -20.40 -11.24 -1.77
CA SER A 354 -21.73 -11.74 -1.38
C SER A 354 -22.23 -11.06 -0.11
N GLU A 355 -21.36 -10.84 0.89
CA GLU A 355 -21.65 -10.07 2.10
C GLU A 355 -22.07 -8.63 1.77
N LEU A 356 -21.33 -7.94 0.90
CA LEU A 356 -21.64 -6.58 0.47
C LEU A 356 -23.01 -6.50 -0.22
N MET A 357 -23.27 -7.39 -1.18
CA MET A 357 -24.53 -7.44 -1.93
C MET A 357 -25.71 -7.80 -1.01
N TRP A 358 -25.50 -8.71 -0.07
CA TRP A 358 -26.48 -9.07 0.95
C TRP A 358 -26.81 -7.89 1.86
N SER A 359 -25.81 -7.17 2.37
CA SER A 359 -26.02 -6.00 3.24
C SER A 359 -26.78 -4.87 2.52
N MET A 360 -26.65 -4.73 1.19
CA MET A 360 -27.40 -3.73 0.42
C MET A 360 -28.87 -4.14 0.18
N CYS A 361 -29.10 -5.41 -0.15
CA CYS A 361 -30.42 -5.89 -0.57
C CYS A 361 -31.30 -6.35 0.59
N GLY A 362 -30.71 -6.86 1.67
CA GLY A 362 -31.45 -7.60 2.70
C GLY A 362 -31.96 -8.96 2.20
N LYS A 363 -32.61 -9.71 3.10
CA LYS A 363 -33.01 -11.11 2.87
C LYS A 363 -34.00 -11.26 1.71
N ASP A 364 -34.98 -10.37 1.63
CA ASP A 364 -36.13 -10.55 0.73
C ASP A 364 -35.81 -10.15 -0.71
N GLU A 365 -34.83 -9.27 -0.91
CA GLU A 365 -34.51 -8.71 -2.22
C GLU A 365 -33.28 -9.37 -2.86
N PHE A 366 -32.37 -9.93 -2.06
CA PHE A 366 -31.07 -10.41 -2.54
C PHE A 366 -31.18 -11.38 -3.72
N VAL A 367 -32.04 -12.39 -3.62
CA VAL A 367 -32.22 -13.41 -4.67
C VAL A 367 -32.75 -12.78 -5.96
N ASN A 368 -33.69 -11.84 -5.85
CA ASN A 368 -34.28 -11.15 -7.00
C ASN A 368 -33.24 -10.28 -7.71
N ARG A 369 -32.29 -9.71 -6.95
CA ARG A 369 -31.26 -8.79 -7.47
C ARG A 369 -30.07 -9.47 -8.12
N VAL A 370 -29.63 -10.60 -7.55
CA VAL A 370 -28.40 -11.27 -8.00
C VAL A 370 -28.67 -12.58 -8.75
N GLY A 371 -29.90 -13.08 -8.71
CA GLY A 371 -30.29 -14.37 -9.25
C GLY A 371 -29.94 -15.53 -8.31
N PHE A 372 -30.82 -16.52 -8.22
CA PHE A 372 -30.67 -17.65 -7.31
C PHE A 372 -29.36 -18.44 -7.52
N GLY A 373 -28.95 -18.66 -8.77
CA GLY A 373 -27.71 -19.39 -9.09
C GLY A 373 -26.45 -18.74 -8.54
N ASN A 374 -26.40 -17.40 -8.47
CA ASN A 374 -25.28 -16.68 -7.86
C ASN A 374 -25.45 -16.60 -6.32
N ALA A 375 -26.68 -16.49 -5.84
CA ALA A 375 -27.01 -16.38 -4.42
C ALA A 375 -26.81 -17.68 -3.63
N VAL A 376 -27.00 -18.84 -4.26
CA VAL A 376 -27.15 -20.14 -3.57
C VAL A 376 -26.01 -20.47 -2.61
N TRP A 377 -24.76 -20.18 -3.00
CA TRP A 377 -23.60 -20.43 -2.15
C TRP A 377 -23.66 -19.59 -0.86
N TRP A 378 -23.95 -18.29 -0.98
CA TRP A 378 -24.06 -17.41 0.17
C TRP A 378 -25.27 -17.75 1.05
N LEU A 379 -26.40 -18.08 0.44
CA LEU A 379 -27.59 -18.55 1.17
C LEU A 379 -27.32 -19.83 1.96
N SER A 380 -26.47 -20.73 1.44
CA SER A 380 -26.02 -21.91 2.17
C SER A 380 -25.16 -21.55 3.37
N VAL A 381 -24.20 -20.62 3.21
CA VAL A 381 -23.38 -20.11 4.32
C VAL A 381 -24.22 -19.46 5.41
N MET A 382 -25.29 -18.75 5.03
CA MET A 382 -26.25 -18.14 5.95
C MET A 382 -27.28 -19.12 6.55
N GLY A 383 -27.24 -20.41 6.17
CA GLY A 383 -28.18 -21.44 6.63
C GLY A 383 -29.62 -21.27 6.11
N VAL A 384 -29.83 -20.45 5.08
CA VAL A 384 -31.16 -20.20 4.48
C VAL A 384 -31.54 -21.32 3.51
N VAL A 385 -30.57 -21.90 2.81
CA VAL A 385 -30.76 -23.00 1.86
C VAL A 385 -29.85 -24.16 2.26
N LYS A 386 -30.37 -25.39 2.22
CA LYS A 386 -29.55 -26.60 2.39
C LYS A 386 -29.08 -27.06 1.01
N VAL A 387 -27.79 -26.93 0.74
CA VAL A 387 -27.17 -27.48 -0.47
C VAL A 387 -26.57 -28.85 -0.13
N PRO A 388 -26.99 -29.94 -0.79
CA PRO A 388 -26.40 -31.26 -0.55
C PRO A 388 -24.87 -31.22 -0.78
N GLY A 389 -24.09 -31.67 0.21
CA GLY A 389 -22.63 -31.84 0.08
C GLY A 389 -21.75 -30.64 0.47
N VAL A 390 -22.30 -29.57 1.05
CA VAL A 390 -21.53 -28.46 1.65
C VAL A 390 -21.79 -28.47 3.15
N ALA A 391 -20.83 -28.97 3.94
CA ALA A 391 -20.87 -29.04 5.40
C ALA A 391 -20.02 -27.94 6.03
#